data_AF-A0A813SFK0-F1
#
_entry.id   AF-A0A813SFK0-F1
#
_cell.length_a   1.000
_cell.length_b   1.000
_cell.length_c   1.000
_cell.angle_alpha   90.00
_cell.angle_beta   90.00
_cell.angle_gamma   90.00
#
_symmetry.space_group_name_H-M   'P 1'
#
loop_
_entity.id
_entity.type
_entity.pdbx_description
1 polymer ?
#
loop_
_entity_poly.entity_id
_entity_poly.type
_entity_poly.pdbx_seq_one_letter_code
_entity_poly.pdbx_strand_id
1 'polypeptide(L)'
;MVRLLRYGTIFGPLKDRWRYLYKNDLYKRRIEAGPEPERFRSSLINWNYDAELYACTHRFGEKMNIESLRNAMTDASFLNQITKQRTEAGLAATDQTTLSFTHNEELAKRGEEIAENFLRRALQFWYPKFPKEGIDAVMEFLISESTIADISLKLGFKTLIRCDDPSPRPKMLKNALFAFIGAVDENNDRSRAELFVSDFILTHLVGKDINEIWHIKNPMGLLTKVLEENGRQAPESRLIWATGVSSVLSTYIVGVYSNKEFLGKSAGATISIAEEMAARDALRRLFETDEKRASIPFDKLYKHGLLIDK
;
A
#
# COMPACT_ATOMS: atom_id res chain seq x y z
N MET A 1 -55.77 4.10 28.88
CA MET A 1 -54.84 5.17 28.42
C MET A 1 -53.44 4.61 28.56
N VAL A 2 -52.59 4.34 27.56
CA VAL A 2 -52.59 4.40 26.09
C VAL A 2 -52.71 2.95 25.59
N ARG A 3 -53.46 2.71 24.51
CA ARG A 3 -53.83 1.36 24.05
C ARG A 3 -52.60 0.68 23.41
N LEU A 4 -51.92 -0.19 24.17
CA LEU A 4 -50.96 -1.15 23.62
C LEU A 4 -51.70 -2.00 22.57
N LEU A 5 -51.42 -1.73 21.29
CA LEU A 5 -51.83 -2.59 20.19
C LEU A 5 -51.08 -3.92 20.35
N ARG A 6 -51.72 -4.87 21.03
CA ARG A 6 -51.34 -6.28 20.95
C ARG A 6 -51.52 -6.68 19.49
N TYR A 7 -50.41 -6.74 18.75
CA TYR A 7 -50.38 -7.45 17.48
C TYR A 7 -50.72 -8.91 17.77
N GLY A 8 -51.99 -9.25 17.56
CA GLY A 8 -52.45 -10.62 17.59
C GLY A 8 -51.62 -11.43 16.62
N THR A 9 -51.15 -12.59 17.05
CA THR A 9 -50.60 -13.65 16.22
C THR A 9 -51.68 -14.12 15.24
N ILE A 10 -51.83 -13.42 14.11
CA ILE A 10 -52.79 -13.74 13.03
C ILE A 10 -52.30 -14.92 12.18
N PHE A 11 -51.02 -15.30 12.30
CA PHE A 11 -50.49 -16.47 11.62
C PHE A 11 -50.65 -17.72 12.50
N GLY A 12 -51.56 -18.63 12.11
CA GLY A 12 -51.46 -20.04 12.50
C GLY A 12 -50.08 -20.60 12.12
N PRO A 13 -49.66 -21.77 12.65
CA PRO A 13 -48.32 -22.28 12.40
C PRO A 13 -48.09 -22.34 10.88
N LEU A 14 -47.18 -21.49 10.37
CA LEU A 14 -46.72 -21.54 8.99
C LEU A 14 -46.39 -23.01 8.70
N LYS A 15 -47.00 -23.60 7.65
CA LYS A 15 -46.63 -24.94 7.19
C LYS A 15 -45.10 -24.98 7.05
N ASP A 16 -44.46 -26.08 7.47
CA ASP A 16 -42.99 -26.16 7.57
C ASP A 16 -42.27 -25.71 6.28
N ARG A 17 -42.90 -25.94 5.12
CA ARG A 17 -42.46 -25.49 3.80
C ARG A 17 -42.19 -23.97 3.69
N TRP A 18 -42.99 -23.14 4.35
CA TRP A 18 -42.88 -21.67 4.25
C TRP A 18 -42.03 -21.06 5.37
N ARG A 19 -41.70 -21.82 6.42
CA ARG A 19 -40.92 -21.32 7.56
C ARG A 19 -39.50 -20.93 7.18
N TYR A 20 -38.86 -21.71 6.32
CA TYR A 20 -37.50 -21.44 5.87
C TYR A 20 -37.44 -20.14 5.03
N LEU A 21 -38.33 -20.00 4.05
CA LEU A 21 -38.41 -18.80 3.21
C LEU A 21 -38.69 -17.55 4.03
N TYR A 22 -39.60 -17.63 4.99
CA TYR A 22 -39.91 -16.53 5.90
C TYR A 22 -38.72 -16.16 6.81
N LYS A 23 -38.01 -17.15 7.38
CA LYS A 23 -36.80 -16.90 8.19
C LYS A 23 -35.67 -16.28 7.35
N ASN A 24 -35.49 -16.74 6.12
CA ASN A 24 -34.53 -16.15 5.20
C ASN A 24 -34.87 -14.70 4.85
N ASP A 25 -36.15 -14.39 4.65
CA ASP A 25 -36.60 -13.01 4.41
C ASP A 25 -36.32 -12.12 5.64
N LEU A 26 -36.64 -12.58 6.85
CA LEU A 26 -36.30 -11.87 8.08
C LEU A 26 -34.79 -11.69 8.27
N TYR A 27 -33.99 -12.68 7.89
CA TYR A 27 -32.53 -12.59 7.93
C TYR A 27 -31.99 -11.54 6.95
N LYS A 28 -32.51 -11.49 5.72
CA LYS A 28 -32.16 -10.45 4.75
C LYS A 28 -32.51 -9.05 5.25
N ARG A 29 -33.74 -8.87 5.75
CA ARG A 29 -34.18 -7.60 6.35
C ARG A 29 -33.32 -7.18 7.54
N ARG A 30 -32.82 -8.14 8.32
CA ARG A 30 -31.87 -7.86 9.41
C ARG A 30 -30.55 -7.31 8.89
N ILE A 31 -29.99 -7.91 7.84
CA ILE A 31 -28.75 -7.42 7.20
C ILE A 31 -28.96 -6.01 6.63
N GLU A 32 -30.12 -5.76 6.01
CA GLU A 32 -30.49 -4.44 5.46
C GLU A 32 -30.66 -3.37 6.55
N ALA A 33 -31.19 -3.75 7.72
CA ALA A 33 -31.38 -2.82 8.84
C ALA A 33 -30.05 -2.31 9.42
N GLY A 34 -28.96 -3.06 9.25
CA GLY A 34 -27.62 -2.61 9.58
C GLY A 34 -26.60 -3.75 9.59
N PRO A 35 -25.32 -3.44 9.35
CA PRO A 35 -24.26 -4.42 9.43
C PRO A 35 -24.07 -4.90 10.89
N GLU A 36 -23.83 -6.20 11.05
CA GLU A 36 -23.37 -6.74 12.33
C GLU A 36 -21.97 -6.18 12.66
N PRO A 37 -21.60 -6.05 13.95
CA PRO A 37 -20.26 -5.63 14.32
C PRO A 37 -19.22 -6.61 13.75
N GLU A 38 -18.10 -6.08 13.25
CA GLU A 38 -17.03 -6.92 12.72
C GLU A 38 -16.52 -7.89 13.79
N ARG A 39 -16.28 -9.12 13.37
CA ARG A 39 -15.69 -10.17 14.21
C ARG A 39 -14.43 -10.68 13.55
N PHE A 40 -13.50 -11.18 14.36
CA PHE A 40 -12.34 -11.87 13.82
C PHE A 40 -12.77 -13.05 12.95
N ARG A 41 -12.10 -13.23 11.81
CA ARG A 41 -12.32 -14.41 10.95
C ARG A 41 -12.10 -15.72 11.72
N SER A 42 -11.21 -15.69 12.72
CA SER A 42 -10.91 -16.82 13.61
C SER A 42 -12.04 -17.23 14.55
N SER A 43 -13.03 -16.36 14.79
CA SER A 43 -14.20 -16.67 15.61
C SER A 43 -15.22 -17.57 14.91
N LEU A 44 -15.09 -17.74 13.58
CA LEU A 44 -15.98 -18.60 12.81
C LEU A 44 -15.55 -20.07 12.92
N ILE A 45 -16.54 -20.97 12.86
CA ILE A 45 -16.37 -22.42 13.10
C ILE A 45 -15.36 -23.05 12.11
N ASN A 46 -15.34 -22.59 10.86
CA ASN A 46 -14.47 -23.09 9.80
C ASN A 46 -13.13 -22.33 9.78
N TRP A 47 -12.37 -22.40 10.86
CA TRP A 47 -11.06 -21.77 10.97
C TRP A 47 -10.06 -22.67 11.69
N ASN A 48 -8.91 -22.90 11.07
CA ASN A 48 -7.76 -23.54 11.69
C ASN A 48 -6.51 -22.70 11.40
N TYR A 49 -5.96 -22.09 12.43
CA TYR A 49 -4.86 -21.13 12.29
C TYR A 49 -3.60 -21.75 11.67
N ASP A 50 -3.23 -22.96 12.05
CA ASP A 50 -1.99 -23.58 11.56
C ASP A 50 -2.11 -24.01 10.10
N ALA A 51 -3.30 -24.47 9.69
CA ALA A 51 -3.60 -24.76 8.30
C ALA A 51 -3.59 -23.49 7.43
N GLU A 52 -4.09 -22.36 7.95
CA GLU A 52 -4.11 -21.08 7.25
C GLU A 52 -2.70 -20.48 7.10
N LEU A 53 -1.86 -20.60 8.15
CA LEU A 53 -0.44 -20.24 8.05
C LEU A 53 0.29 -21.10 7.00
N TYR A 54 0.06 -22.42 7.00
CA TYR A 54 0.62 -23.32 6.00
C TYR A 54 0.13 -23.00 4.58
N ALA A 55 -1.16 -22.71 4.40
CA ALA A 55 -1.70 -22.31 3.11
C ALA A 55 -1.11 -20.98 2.63
N CYS A 56 -0.83 -20.05 3.55
CA CYS A 56 -0.21 -18.76 3.25
C CYS A 56 1.20 -18.91 2.67
N THR A 57 2.05 -19.75 3.28
CA THR A 57 3.42 -19.99 2.77
C THR A 57 3.40 -20.59 1.37
N HIS A 58 2.53 -21.59 1.15
CA HIS A 58 2.36 -22.22 -0.16
C HIS A 58 1.78 -21.30 -1.22
N ARG A 59 0.89 -20.37 -0.84
CA ARG A 59 0.33 -19.36 -1.75
C ARG A 59 1.41 -18.47 -2.36
N PHE A 60 2.41 -18.08 -1.56
CA PHE A 60 3.53 -17.26 -2.02
C PHE A 60 4.69 -18.09 -2.61
N GLY A 61 4.65 -19.41 -2.46
CA GLY A 61 5.74 -20.29 -2.88
C GLY A 61 6.98 -20.18 -1.99
N GLU A 62 6.84 -19.66 -0.77
CA GLU A 62 7.93 -19.51 0.19
C GLU A 62 8.01 -20.70 1.13
N LYS A 63 9.21 -21.23 1.37
CA LYS A 63 9.43 -22.28 2.37
C LYS A 63 9.79 -21.60 3.69
N MET A 64 8.88 -21.58 4.66
CA MET A 64 9.11 -20.95 5.96
C MET A 64 8.73 -21.87 7.11
N ASN A 65 9.41 -21.71 8.25
CA ASN A 65 8.97 -22.31 9.49
C ASN A 65 7.64 -21.65 9.95
N ILE A 66 6.67 -22.48 10.33
CA ILE A 66 5.35 -22.04 10.81
C ILE A 66 5.49 -21.22 12.10
N GLU A 67 6.49 -21.51 12.94
CA GLU A 67 6.72 -20.78 14.19
C GLU A 67 7.22 -19.35 13.94
N SER A 68 8.19 -19.16 13.04
CA SER A 68 8.65 -17.83 12.64
C SER A 68 7.51 -17.00 12.03
N LEU A 69 6.69 -17.61 11.17
CA LEU A 69 5.53 -16.95 10.58
C LEU A 69 4.46 -16.62 11.64
N ARG A 70 4.26 -17.50 12.61
CA ARG A 70 3.35 -17.25 13.74
C ARG A 70 3.81 -16.04 14.54
N ASN A 71 5.11 -15.92 14.82
CA ASN A 71 5.70 -14.78 15.51
C ASN A 71 5.62 -13.48 14.70
N ALA A 72 5.82 -13.56 13.38
CA ALA A 72 5.65 -12.40 12.48
C ALA A 72 4.21 -11.85 12.48
N MET A 73 3.21 -12.75 12.62
CA MET A 73 1.79 -12.40 12.62
C MET A 73 1.23 -12.05 14.01
N THR A 74 2.03 -12.12 15.09
CA THR A 74 1.63 -11.72 16.45
C THR A 74 2.03 -10.29 16.76
N ASP A 75 1.02 -9.43 16.96
CA ASP A 75 1.25 -8.04 17.38
C ASP A 75 1.39 -7.91 18.91
N ALA A 76 2.03 -6.83 19.36
CA ALA A 76 2.17 -6.52 20.79
C ALA A 76 0.83 -6.28 21.50
N SER A 77 -0.16 -5.70 20.82
CA SER A 77 -1.51 -5.49 21.36
C SER A 77 -2.18 -6.80 21.79
N PHE A 78 -2.03 -7.84 21.00
CA PHE A 78 -2.57 -9.17 21.28
C PHE A 78 -1.92 -9.80 22.50
N LEU A 79 -0.60 -9.66 22.64
CA LEU A 79 0.11 -10.15 23.82
C LEU A 79 -0.33 -9.40 25.08
N ASN A 80 -0.53 -8.09 24.99
CA ASN A 80 -1.07 -7.28 26.09
C ASN A 80 -2.50 -7.70 26.49
N GLN A 81 -3.34 -8.08 25.52
CA GLN A 81 -4.68 -8.57 25.79
C GLN A 81 -4.65 -9.93 26.50
N ILE A 82 -3.80 -10.85 26.04
CA ILE A 82 -3.64 -12.18 26.66
C ILE A 82 -3.11 -12.05 28.08
N THR A 83 -2.08 -11.23 28.30
CA THR A 83 -1.50 -11.04 29.64
C THR A 83 -2.55 -10.47 30.59
N LYS A 84 -3.32 -9.48 30.15
CA LYS A 84 -4.44 -8.92 30.93
C LYS A 84 -5.48 -9.99 31.29
N GLN A 85 -5.96 -10.77 30.32
CA GLN A 85 -6.93 -11.85 30.57
C GLN A 85 -6.40 -12.89 31.56
N ARG A 86 -5.10 -13.23 31.49
CA ARG A 86 -4.47 -14.16 32.44
C ARG A 86 -4.40 -13.58 33.85
N THR A 87 -4.04 -12.31 33.98
CA THR A 87 -4.02 -11.64 35.30
C THR A 87 -5.39 -11.56 35.93
N GLU A 88 -6.44 -11.28 35.15
CA GLU A 88 -7.84 -11.25 35.61
C GLU A 88 -8.33 -12.64 36.03
N ALA A 89 -7.85 -13.70 35.37
CA ALA A 89 -8.15 -15.09 35.73
C ALA A 89 -7.34 -15.61 36.94
N GLY A 90 -6.49 -14.79 37.56
CA GLY A 90 -5.65 -15.20 38.69
C GLY A 90 -4.49 -16.13 38.33
N LEU A 91 -4.20 -16.31 37.03
CA LEU A 91 -3.12 -17.12 36.49
C LEU A 91 -1.85 -16.26 36.36
N ALA A 92 -1.30 -15.80 37.48
CA ALA A 92 -0.10 -14.96 37.49
C ALA A 92 1.19 -15.79 37.58
N ALA A 93 2.08 -15.58 36.58
CA ALA A 93 3.55 -15.68 36.50
C ALA A 93 4.37 -16.70 37.33
N THR A 94 3.76 -17.69 37.99
CA THR A 94 4.50 -18.64 38.84
C THR A 94 4.88 -19.92 38.08
N ASP A 95 4.18 -20.23 36.99
CA ASP A 95 4.44 -21.43 36.21
C ASP A 95 5.31 -21.11 34.99
N GLN A 96 6.36 -21.91 34.83
CA GLN A 96 7.44 -21.86 33.83
C GLN A 96 6.99 -21.97 32.36
N THR A 97 5.73 -21.69 32.06
CA THR A 97 5.20 -21.53 30.70
C THR A 97 5.22 -20.05 30.33
N THR A 98 6.43 -19.48 30.26
CA THR A 98 6.63 -18.22 29.56
C THR A 98 6.01 -18.37 28.17
N LEU A 99 5.13 -17.45 27.80
CA LEU A 99 4.62 -17.39 26.43
C LEU A 99 5.85 -17.27 25.53
N SER A 100 6.17 -18.30 24.77
CA SER A 100 7.27 -18.29 23.80
C SER A 100 6.99 -17.39 22.60
N PHE A 101 5.92 -16.60 22.63
CA PHE A 101 5.56 -15.66 21.58
C PHE A 101 6.46 -14.44 21.70
N THR A 102 7.32 -14.26 20.71
CA THR A 102 8.08 -13.03 20.53
C THR A 102 7.22 -11.98 19.81
N HIS A 103 7.51 -10.70 20.08
CA HIS A 103 6.84 -9.59 19.43
C HIS A 103 7.36 -9.41 17.99
N ASN A 104 6.48 -9.03 17.07
CA ASN A 104 6.79 -8.83 15.65
C ASN A 104 7.66 -7.60 15.32
N GLU A 105 7.98 -6.74 16.29
CA GLU A 105 8.68 -5.46 16.03
C GLU A 105 10.10 -5.62 15.48
N GLU A 106 10.85 -6.61 15.97
CA GLU A 106 12.24 -6.83 15.53
C GLU A 106 12.28 -7.33 14.08
N LEU A 107 11.42 -8.29 13.74
CA LEU A 107 11.26 -8.79 12.39
C LEU A 107 10.75 -7.71 11.44
N ALA A 108 9.84 -6.85 11.90
CA ALA A 108 9.32 -5.73 11.11
C ALA A 108 10.42 -4.73 10.76
N LYS A 109 11.26 -4.33 11.72
CA LYS A 109 12.39 -3.43 11.45
C LYS A 109 13.35 -4.01 10.42
N ARG A 110 13.71 -5.29 10.59
CA ARG A 110 14.59 -6.00 9.64
C ARG A 110 14.00 -6.05 8.24
N GLY A 111 12.71 -6.36 8.12
CA GLY A 111 12.02 -6.39 6.83
C GLY A 111 11.89 -5.03 6.17
N GLU A 112 11.69 -3.97 6.95
CA GLU A 112 11.64 -2.58 6.48
C GLU A 112 13.00 -2.15 5.91
N GLU A 113 14.10 -2.43 6.63
CA GLU A 113 15.46 -2.15 6.15
C GLU A 113 15.78 -2.88 4.84
N ILE A 114 15.37 -4.14 4.68
CA ILE A 114 15.57 -4.91 3.45
C ILE A 114 14.79 -4.28 2.30
N ALA A 115 13.51 -3.96 2.52
CA ALA A 115 12.65 -3.35 1.52
C ALA A 115 13.18 -1.97 1.10
N GLU A 116 13.55 -1.11 2.03
CA GLU A 116 14.14 0.21 1.77
C GLU A 116 15.40 0.11 0.91
N ASN A 117 16.34 -0.75 1.30
CA ASN A 117 17.60 -0.91 0.58
C ASN A 117 17.39 -1.47 -0.83
N PHE A 118 16.44 -2.39 -1.01
CA PHE A 118 16.11 -2.93 -2.33
C PHE A 118 15.40 -1.91 -3.21
N LEU A 119 14.33 -1.28 -2.71
CA LEU A 119 13.55 -0.30 -3.47
C LEU A 119 14.41 0.89 -3.91
N ARG A 120 15.27 1.40 -3.02
CA ARG A 120 16.18 2.50 -3.35
C ARG A 120 17.16 2.13 -4.46
N ARG A 121 17.73 0.93 -4.42
CA ARG A 121 18.60 0.40 -5.50
C ARG A 121 17.83 0.25 -6.81
N ALA A 122 16.61 -0.31 -6.75
CA ALA A 122 15.76 -0.52 -7.93
C ALA A 122 15.37 0.81 -8.60
N LEU A 123 14.94 1.81 -7.81
CA LEU A 123 14.58 3.13 -8.32
C LEU A 123 15.78 3.86 -8.93
N GLN A 124 16.95 3.83 -8.28
CA GLN A 124 18.16 4.44 -8.82
C GLN A 124 18.60 3.79 -10.14
N PHE A 125 18.50 2.47 -10.24
CA PHE A 125 18.84 1.74 -11.46
C PHE A 125 17.87 2.06 -12.60
N TRP A 126 16.57 2.15 -12.32
CA TRP A 126 15.53 2.40 -13.32
C TRP A 126 15.37 3.88 -13.71
N TYR A 127 15.76 4.79 -12.83
CA TYR A 127 15.64 6.23 -13.01
C TYR A 127 16.98 6.93 -12.73
N PRO A 128 18.01 6.69 -13.56
CA PRO A 128 19.37 7.20 -13.30
C PRO A 128 19.46 8.72 -13.36
N LYS A 129 18.60 9.38 -14.14
CA LYS A 129 18.56 10.84 -14.29
C LYS A 129 17.60 11.54 -13.33
N PHE A 130 16.83 10.78 -12.56
CA PHE A 130 15.84 11.36 -11.66
C PHE A 130 16.51 11.84 -10.36
N PRO A 131 16.16 13.04 -9.86
CA PRO A 131 16.81 13.62 -8.68
C PRO A 131 16.55 12.79 -7.41
N LYS A 132 17.47 12.91 -6.45
CA LYS A 132 17.41 12.17 -5.18
C LYS A 132 16.15 12.51 -4.40
N GLU A 133 15.75 13.78 -4.40
CA GLU A 133 14.54 14.27 -3.75
C GLU A 133 13.28 13.62 -4.32
N GLY A 134 13.28 13.38 -5.63
CA GLY A 134 12.20 12.66 -6.29
C GLY A 134 12.17 11.19 -5.89
N ILE A 135 13.33 10.53 -5.85
CA ILE A 135 13.44 9.12 -5.40
C ILE A 135 12.94 8.99 -3.96
N ASP A 136 13.34 9.89 -3.07
CA ASP A 136 12.93 9.88 -1.67
C ASP A 136 11.40 10.07 -1.51
N ALA A 137 10.79 10.93 -2.33
CA ALA A 137 9.32 11.08 -2.34
C ALA A 137 8.60 9.80 -2.79
N VAL A 138 9.13 9.09 -3.78
CA VAL A 138 8.58 7.80 -4.22
C VAL A 138 8.77 6.72 -3.15
N MET A 139 9.91 6.72 -2.46
CA MET A 139 10.18 5.81 -1.35
C MET A 139 9.20 6.04 -0.19
N GLU A 140 8.99 7.29 0.22
CA GLU A 140 8.04 7.66 1.26
C GLU A 140 6.62 7.20 0.92
N PHE A 141 6.23 7.32 -0.36
CA PHE A 141 4.95 6.83 -0.84
C PHE A 141 4.84 5.31 -0.76
N LEU A 142 5.86 4.57 -1.21
CA LEU A 142 5.86 3.11 -1.19
C LEU A 142 5.86 2.53 0.22
N ILE A 143 6.55 3.18 1.16
CA ILE A 143 6.68 2.74 2.57
C ILE A 143 5.60 3.36 3.46
N SER A 144 4.74 4.21 2.89
CA SER A 144 3.60 4.81 3.59
C SER A 144 2.77 3.74 4.30
N GLU A 145 2.34 4.05 5.52
CA GLU A 145 1.48 3.17 6.32
C GLU A 145 0.21 2.79 5.56
N SER A 146 -0.34 3.72 4.77
CA SER A 146 -1.55 3.51 3.96
C SER A 146 -1.33 2.51 2.82
N THR A 147 -0.28 2.70 2.02
CA THR A 147 0.01 1.86 0.86
C THR A 147 0.37 0.44 1.28
N ILE A 148 1.20 0.29 2.31
CA ILE A 148 1.57 -1.01 2.85
C ILE A 148 0.36 -1.70 3.50
N ALA A 149 -0.47 -1.00 4.27
CA ALA A 149 -1.66 -1.59 4.85
C ALA A 149 -2.63 -2.09 3.77
N ASP A 150 -2.82 -1.34 2.69
CA ASP A 150 -3.63 -1.74 1.54
C ASP A 150 -3.09 -3.00 0.86
N ILE A 151 -1.76 -3.13 0.74
CA ILE A 151 -1.10 -4.34 0.25
C ILE A 151 -1.39 -5.52 1.17
N SER A 152 -1.14 -5.36 2.47
CA SER A 152 -1.39 -6.38 3.48
C SER A 152 -2.83 -6.88 3.48
N LEU A 153 -3.80 -5.97 3.28
CA LEU A 153 -5.21 -6.31 3.16
C LEU A 153 -5.47 -7.18 1.92
N LYS A 154 -4.93 -6.82 0.77
CA LYS A 154 -5.08 -7.57 -0.49
C LYS A 154 -4.41 -8.94 -0.45
N LEU A 155 -3.30 -9.06 0.27
CA LEU A 155 -2.60 -10.34 0.50
C LEU A 155 -3.36 -11.27 1.46
N GLY A 156 -4.32 -10.73 2.23
CA GLY A 156 -5.13 -11.48 3.18
C GLY A 156 -4.55 -11.51 4.60
N PHE A 157 -3.65 -10.59 4.96
CA PHE A 157 -3.04 -10.58 6.30
C PHE A 157 -4.01 -10.16 7.41
N LYS A 158 -5.12 -9.47 7.09
CA LYS A 158 -6.19 -9.17 8.06
C LYS A 158 -6.71 -10.41 8.79
N THR A 159 -6.74 -11.57 8.13
CA THR A 159 -7.25 -12.80 8.77
C THR A 159 -6.20 -13.54 9.57
N LEU A 160 -4.91 -13.32 9.28
CA LEU A 160 -3.78 -14.03 9.91
C LEU A 160 -3.22 -13.27 11.11
N ILE A 161 -3.25 -11.95 11.07
CA ILE A 161 -2.73 -11.12 12.16
C ILE A 161 -3.51 -11.37 13.44
N ARG A 162 -2.77 -11.56 14.54
CA ARG A 162 -3.33 -11.65 15.89
C ARG A 162 -3.23 -10.27 16.52
N CYS A 163 -4.38 -9.63 16.68
CA CYS A 163 -4.54 -8.26 17.18
C CYS A 163 -5.65 -8.17 18.23
N ASP A 164 -5.73 -7.02 18.90
CA ASP A 164 -6.74 -6.70 19.91
C ASP A 164 -8.14 -6.46 19.32
N ASP A 165 -8.20 -5.79 18.17
CA ASP A 165 -9.42 -5.39 17.46
C ASP A 165 -9.60 -6.20 16.16
N PRO A 166 -10.81 -6.68 15.81
CA PRO A 166 -11.10 -7.30 14.51
C PRO A 166 -10.80 -6.43 13.28
N SER A 167 -10.78 -5.11 13.43
CA SER A 167 -10.31 -4.18 12.40
C SER A 167 -8.90 -3.70 12.74
N PRO A 168 -7.84 -4.35 12.21
CA PRO A 168 -6.47 -4.00 12.55
C PRO A 168 -6.13 -2.58 12.06
N ARG A 169 -5.36 -1.85 12.88
CA ARG A 169 -4.89 -0.51 12.52
C ARG A 169 -3.90 -0.59 11.35
N PRO A 170 -3.80 0.42 10.48
CA PRO A 170 -2.88 0.38 9.33
C PRO A 170 -1.43 0.11 9.74
N LYS A 171 -0.96 0.68 10.86
CA LYS A 171 0.35 0.42 11.47
C LYS A 171 0.61 -1.06 11.76
N MET A 172 -0.40 -1.78 12.25
CA MET A 172 -0.27 -3.21 12.60
C MET A 172 -0.14 -4.05 11.33
N LEU A 173 -0.90 -3.69 10.29
CA LEU A 173 -0.80 -4.32 8.97
C LEU A 173 0.53 -4.01 8.27
N LYS A 174 1.06 -2.80 8.45
CA LYS A 174 2.41 -2.41 8.02
C LYS A 174 3.45 -3.30 8.68
N ASN A 175 3.43 -3.37 10.01
CA ASN A 175 4.35 -4.18 10.78
C ASN A 175 4.24 -5.67 10.42
N ALA A 176 3.04 -6.21 10.22
CA ALA A 176 2.86 -7.60 9.83
C ALA A 176 3.46 -7.94 8.46
N LEU A 177 3.34 -7.04 7.46
CA LEU A 177 3.97 -7.28 6.15
C LEU A 177 5.49 -7.23 6.23
N PHE A 178 6.05 -6.24 6.91
CA PHE A 178 7.50 -6.19 7.06
C PHE A 178 8.02 -7.32 7.94
N ALA A 179 7.31 -7.71 8.99
CA ALA A 179 7.67 -8.87 9.80
C ALA A 179 7.62 -10.18 8.98
N PHE A 180 6.67 -10.29 8.05
CA PHE A 180 6.65 -11.40 7.10
C PHE A 180 7.89 -11.40 6.20
N ILE A 181 8.26 -10.24 5.64
CA ILE A 181 9.48 -10.10 4.82
C ILE A 181 10.74 -10.44 5.64
N GLY A 182 10.82 -9.98 6.88
CA GLY A 182 11.90 -10.33 7.81
C GLY A 182 11.95 -11.83 8.13
N ALA A 183 10.78 -12.47 8.31
CA ALA A 183 10.70 -13.91 8.50
C ALA A 183 11.10 -14.71 7.23
N VAL A 184 10.83 -14.18 6.04
CA VAL A 184 11.33 -14.77 4.78
C VAL A 184 12.85 -14.70 4.72
N ASP A 185 13.46 -13.57 5.09
CA ASP A 185 14.92 -13.38 5.14
C ASP A 185 15.61 -14.27 6.21
N GLU A 186 14.93 -14.58 7.31
CA GLU A 186 15.49 -15.49 8.32
C GLU A 186 15.48 -16.95 7.90
N ASN A 187 14.46 -17.37 7.16
CA ASN A 187 14.27 -18.78 6.79
C ASN A 187 14.81 -19.12 5.39
N ASN A 188 14.92 -18.13 4.51
CA ASN A 188 15.39 -18.26 3.13
C ASN A 188 16.52 -17.27 2.84
N ASP A 189 16.91 -17.16 1.57
CA ASP A 189 17.91 -16.20 1.14
C ASP A 189 17.34 -14.78 1.06
N ARG A 190 18.19 -13.78 1.33
CA ARG A 190 17.87 -12.36 1.15
C ARG A 190 17.33 -12.04 -0.25
N SER A 191 17.87 -12.67 -1.29
CA SER A 191 17.40 -12.49 -2.67
C SER A 191 15.92 -12.86 -2.83
N ARG A 192 15.42 -13.81 -2.03
CA ARG A 192 14.00 -14.21 -2.04
C ARG A 192 13.09 -13.18 -1.38
N ALA A 193 13.52 -12.59 -0.27
CA ALA A 193 12.83 -11.47 0.35
C ALA A 193 12.79 -10.24 -0.59
N GLU A 194 13.89 -9.95 -1.29
CA GLU A 194 13.96 -8.84 -2.25
C GLU A 194 13.03 -9.05 -3.47
N LEU A 195 12.89 -10.29 -3.95
CA LEU A 195 11.92 -10.64 -4.99
C LEU A 195 10.48 -10.43 -4.53
N PHE A 196 10.16 -10.84 -3.31
CA PHE A 196 8.84 -10.60 -2.74
C PHE A 196 8.50 -9.10 -2.69
N VAL A 197 9.46 -8.27 -2.29
CA VAL A 197 9.32 -6.80 -2.31
C VAL A 197 9.10 -6.31 -3.74
N SER A 198 9.81 -6.86 -4.72
CA SER A 198 9.63 -6.51 -6.13
C SER A 198 8.24 -6.86 -6.66
N ASP A 199 7.75 -8.06 -6.36
CA ASP A 199 6.50 -8.57 -6.92
C ASP A 199 5.27 -7.90 -6.29
N PHE A 200 5.32 -7.52 -5.01
CA PHE A 200 4.15 -7.01 -4.29
C PHE A 200 4.20 -5.52 -3.94
N ILE A 201 5.36 -4.98 -3.59
CA ILE A 201 5.47 -3.56 -3.19
C ILE A 201 5.79 -2.70 -4.41
N LEU A 202 6.76 -3.11 -5.23
CA LEU A 202 7.20 -2.31 -6.37
C LEU A 202 6.17 -2.28 -7.51
N THR A 203 5.39 -3.35 -7.67
CA THR A 203 4.27 -3.40 -8.63
C THR A 203 3.17 -2.38 -8.33
N HIS A 204 3.10 -1.84 -7.10
CA HIS A 204 2.17 -0.76 -6.80
C HIS A 204 2.48 0.58 -7.46
N LEU A 205 3.67 0.74 -8.04
CA LEU A 205 3.98 1.87 -8.92
C LEU A 205 3.38 1.71 -10.33
N VAL A 206 2.96 0.50 -10.72
CA VAL A 206 2.41 0.28 -12.07
C VAL A 206 1.11 1.06 -12.22
N GLY A 207 1.06 1.88 -13.28
CA GLY A 207 -0.08 2.74 -13.58
C GLY A 207 -0.13 4.04 -12.76
N LYS A 208 0.89 4.33 -11.94
CA LYS A 208 1.03 5.63 -11.26
C LYS A 208 2.15 6.43 -11.90
N ASP A 209 1.93 7.72 -12.10
CA ASP A 209 2.96 8.64 -12.56
C ASP A 209 3.85 9.05 -11.38
N ILE A 210 5.16 8.78 -11.49
CA ILE A 210 6.15 9.14 -10.48
C ILE A 210 6.23 10.65 -10.29
N ASN A 211 5.98 11.41 -11.36
CA ASN A 211 5.99 12.86 -11.31
C ASN A 211 4.75 13.44 -10.62
N GLU A 212 3.68 12.65 -10.46
CA GLU A 212 2.52 13.01 -9.63
C GLU A 212 2.73 12.66 -8.15
N ILE A 213 3.44 11.56 -7.88
CA ILE A 213 3.84 11.18 -6.52
C ILE A 213 4.77 12.25 -5.93
N TRP A 214 5.72 12.75 -6.72
CA TRP A 214 6.61 13.82 -6.30
C TRP A 214 5.97 15.20 -6.46
N HIS A 215 5.41 15.73 -5.38
CA HIS A 215 4.76 17.04 -5.39
C HIS A 215 5.77 18.21 -5.43
N ILE A 216 6.08 18.68 -6.64
CA ILE A 216 6.93 19.86 -6.86
C ILE A 216 6.13 21.15 -6.66
N LYS A 217 6.51 21.96 -5.66
CA LYS A 217 5.87 23.26 -5.35
C LYS A 217 6.18 24.37 -6.38
N ASN A 218 7.42 24.45 -6.85
CA ASN A 218 7.84 25.46 -7.83
C ASN A 218 8.62 24.80 -8.98
N PRO A 219 7.93 24.33 -10.04
CA PRO A 219 8.57 23.59 -11.12
C PRO A 219 9.47 24.48 -12.00
N MET A 220 9.11 25.75 -12.20
CA MET A 220 9.97 26.69 -12.95
C MET A 220 11.29 26.94 -12.23
N GLY A 221 11.25 27.18 -10.91
CA GLY A 221 12.47 27.36 -10.12
C GLY A 221 13.37 26.13 -10.10
N LEU A 222 12.78 24.93 -10.04
CA LEU A 222 13.53 23.69 -10.16
C LEU A 222 14.15 23.53 -11.55
N LEU A 223 13.39 23.80 -12.61
CA LEU A 223 13.87 23.72 -13.99
C LEU A 223 15.07 24.65 -14.23
N THR A 224 15.03 25.88 -13.73
CA THR A 224 16.16 26.82 -13.83
C THR A 224 17.40 26.25 -13.16
N LYS A 225 17.29 25.71 -11.94
CA LYS A 225 18.42 25.10 -11.23
C LYS A 225 19.03 23.93 -12.00
N VAL A 226 18.19 23.03 -12.50
CA VAL A 226 18.67 21.86 -13.26
C VAL A 226 19.31 22.29 -14.59
N LEU A 227 18.81 23.34 -15.24
CA LEU A 227 19.43 23.90 -16.44
C LEU A 227 20.77 24.56 -16.14
N GLU A 228 20.88 25.31 -15.04
CA GLU A 228 22.12 25.92 -14.57
C GLU A 228 23.18 24.86 -14.23
N GLU A 229 22.80 23.78 -13.54
CA GLU A 229 23.68 22.64 -13.25
C GLU A 229 24.20 21.95 -14.52
N ASN A 230 23.38 21.92 -15.58
CA ASN A 230 23.75 21.40 -16.89
C ASN A 230 24.47 22.44 -17.78
N GLY A 231 24.76 23.65 -17.27
CA GLY A 231 25.44 24.72 -18.01
C GLY A 231 24.60 25.32 -19.15
N ARG A 232 23.27 25.23 -19.07
CA ARG A 232 22.33 25.79 -20.06
C ARG A 232 21.82 27.17 -19.61
N GLN A 233 21.31 27.96 -20.56
CA GLN A 233 20.67 29.24 -20.25
C GLN A 233 19.35 29.04 -19.51
N ALA A 234 18.90 30.10 -18.85
CA ALA A 234 17.61 30.11 -18.15
C ALA A 234 16.45 29.79 -19.11
N PRO A 235 15.39 29.13 -18.63
CA PRO A 235 14.25 28.77 -19.45
C PRO A 235 13.41 30.02 -19.83
N GLU A 236 13.03 30.12 -21.11
CA GLU A 236 12.11 31.12 -21.64
C GLU A 236 10.75 30.47 -21.95
N SER A 237 9.68 30.96 -21.32
CA SER A 237 8.30 30.55 -21.64
C SER A 237 7.74 31.39 -22.79
N ARG A 238 7.09 30.75 -23.77
CA ARG A 238 6.41 31.41 -24.89
C ARG A 238 5.05 30.82 -25.15
N LEU A 239 4.08 31.68 -25.42
CA LEU A 239 2.76 31.27 -25.86
C LEU A 239 2.84 30.72 -27.29
N ILE A 240 2.48 29.44 -27.46
CA ILE A 240 2.44 28.77 -28.77
C ILE A 240 1.05 28.96 -29.39
N TRP A 241 0.00 28.73 -28.58
CA TRP A 241 -1.38 28.76 -29.05
C TRP A 241 -2.32 29.28 -27.97
N ALA A 242 -3.39 29.95 -28.38
CA ALA A 242 -4.48 30.37 -27.50
C ALA A 242 -5.83 30.19 -28.20
N THR A 243 -6.79 29.60 -27.50
CA THR A 243 -8.16 29.39 -27.99
C THR A 243 -9.16 29.83 -26.94
N GLY A 244 -10.22 30.51 -27.38
CA GLY A 244 -11.31 30.91 -26.49
C GLY A 244 -10.87 31.88 -25.39
N VAL A 245 -9.97 32.82 -25.70
CA VAL A 245 -9.35 33.77 -24.74
C VAL A 245 -10.38 34.53 -23.89
N SER A 246 -11.55 34.84 -24.46
CA SER A 246 -12.65 35.54 -23.79
C SER A 246 -13.73 34.61 -23.21
N SER A 247 -13.55 33.29 -23.32
CA SER A 247 -14.52 32.29 -22.85
C SER A 247 -14.13 31.72 -21.50
N VAL A 248 -15.11 31.17 -20.77
CA VAL A 248 -14.89 30.47 -19.48
C VAL A 248 -13.98 29.24 -19.65
N LEU A 249 -13.98 28.63 -20.84
CA LEU A 249 -13.18 27.46 -21.19
C LEU A 249 -12.00 27.84 -22.08
N SER A 250 -11.30 28.93 -21.73
CA SER A 250 -10.07 29.33 -22.40
C SER A 250 -9.02 28.23 -22.27
N THR A 251 -8.28 27.95 -23.35
CA THR A 251 -7.15 27.03 -23.34
C THR A 251 -5.94 27.71 -23.93
N TYR A 252 -4.84 27.70 -23.19
CA TYR A 252 -3.55 28.26 -23.58
C TYR A 252 -2.53 27.15 -23.66
N ILE A 253 -1.71 27.14 -24.71
CA ILE A 253 -0.59 26.21 -24.86
C ILE A 253 0.69 27.02 -24.77
N VAL A 254 1.46 26.76 -23.71
CA VAL A 254 2.75 27.40 -23.45
C VAL A 254 3.86 26.40 -23.72
N GLY A 255 4.90 26.85 -24.41
CA GLY A 255 6.15 26.12 -24.61
C GLY A 255 7.29 26.74 -23.82
N VAL A 256 8.17 25.90 -23.28
CA VAL A 256 9.39 26.31 -22.61
C VAL A 256 10.59 25.98 -23.49
N TYR A 257 11.46 26.96 -23.67
CA TYR A 257 12.66 26.89 -24.50
C TYR A 257 13.90 27.25 -23.69
N SER A 258 15.06 26.77 -24.11
CA SER A 258 16.37 27.19 -23.58
C SER A 258 17.34 27.24 -24.76
N ASN A 259 18.11 28.32 -24.93
CA ASN A 259 19.00 28.50 -26.09
C ASN A 259 18.30 28.34 -27.45
N LYS A 260 17.02 28.73 -27.56
CA LYS A 260 16.15 28.50 -28.74
C LYS A 260 15.83 27.02 -29.03
N GLU A 261 16.24 26.10 -28.15
CA GLU A 261 15.85 24.70 -28.20
C GLU A 261 14.57 24.46 -27.41
N PHE A 262 13.70 23.61 -27.93
CA PHE A 262 12.44 23.26 -27.29
C PHE A 262 12.65 22.23 -26.18
N LEU A 263 12.17 22.53 -24.96
CA LEU A 263 12.23 21.61 -23.82
C LEU A 263 10.90 20.90 -23.60
N GLY A 264 9.82 21.66 -23.42
CA GLY A 264 8.52 21.17 -22.98
C GLY A 264 7.36 22.04 -23.43
N LYS A 265 6.15 21.49 -23.48
CA LYS A 265 4.92 22.25 -23.69
C LYS A 265 3.77 21.62 -22.92
N SER A 266 2.84 22.44 -22.48
CA SER A 266 1.59 21.93 -21.94
C SER A 266 0.44 22.91 -22.17
N ALA A 267 -0.77 22.39 -22.04
CA ALA A 267 -2.00 23.16 -22.08
C ALA A 267 -2.47 23.51 -20.67
N GLY A 268 -3.12 24.66 -20.50
CA GLY A 268 -3.73 25.07 -19.25
C GLY A 268 -4.91 26.01 -19.45
N ALA A 269 -5.78 26.07 -18.44
CA ALA A 269 -6.94 26.96 -18.45
C ALA A 269 -6.54 28.44 -18.39
N THR A 270 -5.45 28.74 -17.69
CA THR A 270 -4.83 30.06 -17.61
C THR A 270 -3.38 30.00 -18.07
N ILE A 271 -2.80 31.14 -18.45
CA ILE A 271 -1.40 31.22 -18.91
C ILE A 271 -0.44 30.74 -17.82
N SER A 272 -0.69 31.11 -16.55
CA SER A 272 0.15 30.70 -15.42
C SER A 272 0.11 29.18 -15.18
N ILE A 273 -1.07 28.56 -15.26
CA ILE A 273 -1.19 27.10 -15.12
C ILE A 273 -0.51 26.41 -16.32
N ALA A 274 -0.70 26.92 -17.54
CA ALA A 274 -0.07 26.36 -18.73
C ALA A 274 1.47 26.44 -18.65
N GLU A 275 2.01 27.54 -18.14
CA GLU A 275 3.45 27.71 -17.90
C GLU A 275 3.96 26.73 -16.83
N GLU A 276 3.27 26.61 -15.71
CA GLU A 276 3.64 25.67 -14.63
C GLU A 276 3.61 24.21 -15.11
N MET A 277 2.59 23.84 -15.90
CA MET A 277 2.48 22.53 -16.52
C MET A 277 3.55 22.29 -17.59
N ALA A 278 3.89 23.31 -18.39
CA ALA A 278 4.95 23.20 -19.40
C ALA A 278 6.33 23.02 -18.75
N ALA A 279 6.56 23.65 -17.59
CA ALA A 279 7.76 23.43 -16.78
C ALA A 279 7.84 21.99 -16.26
N ARG A 280 6.71 21.42 -15.81
CA ARG A 280 6.63 20.00 -15.41
C ARG A 280 6.91 19.07 -16.58
N ASP A 281 6.35 19.31 -17.76
CA ASP A 281 6.65 18.53 -18.98
C ASP A 281 8.14 18.61 -19.37
N ALA A 282 8.75 19.80 -19.26
CA ALA A 282 10.19 19.97 -19.50
C ALA A 282 11.04 19.15 -18.51
N LEU A 283 10.70 19.16 -17.22
CA LEU A 283 11.38 18.35 -16.20
C LEU A 283 11.22 16.84 -16.46
N ARG A 284 10.01 16.38 -16.82
CA ARG A 284 9.75 14.96 -17.16
C ARG A 284 10.66 14.47 -18.27
N ARG A 285 10.81 15.27 -19.33
CA ARG A 285 11.69 14.93 -20.46
C ARG A 285 13.16 14.95 -20.07
N LEU A 286 13.57 15.91 -19.26
CA LEU A 286 14.96 16.02 -18.79
C LEU A 286 15.37 14.82 -17.93
N PHE A 287 14.46 14.34 -17.09
CA PHE A 287 14.66 13.17 -16.24
C PHE A 287 14.32 11.83 -16.92
N GLU A 288 13.88 11.85 -18.17
CA GLU A 288 13.41 10.66 -18.92
C GLU A 288 12.28 9.90 -18.21
N THR A 289 11.42 10.62 -17.48
CA THR A 289 10.22 10.10 -16.79
C THR A 289 8.93 10.37 -17.56
N ASP A 290 9.02 10.60 -18.88
CA ASP A 290 7.87 10.80 -19.77
C ASP A 290 7.07 9.49 -19.95
N GLU A 291 5.80 9.61 -20.32
CA GLU A 291 4.88 8.47 -20.51
C GLU A 291 5.35 7.50 -21.60
N LYS A 292 6.19 7.97 -22.52
CA LYS A 292 6.77 7.19 -23.63
C LYS A 292 7.89 6.24 -23.20
N ARG A 293 8.31 6.30 -21.94
CA ARG A 293 9.37 5.44 -21.40
C ARG A 293 8.99 3.96 -21.51
N ALA A 294 10.00 3.12 -21.69
CA ALA A 294 9.83 1.68 -21.63
C ALA A 294 9.27 1.25 -20.26
N SER A 295 8.33 0.31 -20.28
CA SER A 295 7.81 -0.28 -19.05
C SER A 295 8.93 -0.87 -18.20
N ILE A 296 8.75 -0.81 -16.89
CA ILE A 296 9.66 -1.42 -15.92
C ILE A 296 9.82 -2.93 -16.22
N PRO A 297 11.06 -3.43 -16.43
CA PRO A 297 11.28 -4.82 -16.79
C PRO A 297 11.28 -5.73 -15.54
N PHE A 298 10.10 -6.16 -15.09
CA PHE A 298 9.97 -7.08 -13.95
C PHE A 298 10.52 -8.49 -14.23
N ASP A 299 10.51 -8.93 -15.50
CA ASP A 299 10.95 -10.27 -15.93
C ASP A 299 12.49 -10.49 -15.83
N LYS A 300 13.28 -9.42 -15.64
CA LYS A 300 14.76 -9.47 -15.79
C LYS A 300 15.54 -8.94 -14.58
N LEU A 301 14.95 -8.95 -13.39
CA LEU A 301 15.62 -8.46 -12.17
C LEU A 301 16.93 -9.20 -11.87
N TYR A 302 16.97 -10.52 -12.11
CA TYR A 302 18.18 -11.34 -11.97
C TYR A 302 19.25 -11.05 -13.03
N LYS A 303 18.86 -10.76 -14.28
CA LYS A 303 19.80 -10.52 -15.38
C LYS A 303 20.54 -9.18 -15.30
N HIS A 304 20.13 -8.30 -14.39
CA HIS A 304 20.65 -6.93 -14.29
C HIS A 304 21.44 -6.68 -13.00
N GLY A 305 21.75 -7.73 -12.23
CA GLY A 305 22.58 -7.63 -11.02
C GLY A 305 21.95 -6.83 -9.87
N LEU A 306 20.63 -6.61 -9.93
CA LEU A 306 19.87 -5.90 -8.90
C LEU A 306 19.59 -6.78 -7.68
N LEU A 307 19.55 -8.09 -7.90
CA LEU A 307 19.50 -9.12 -6.87
C LEU A 307 20.89 -9.73 -6.76
N ILE A 308 21.34 -10.02 -5.54
CA ILE A 308 22.64 -10.67 -5.30
C ILE A 308 22.57 -12.08 -5.95
N ASP A 309 23.49 -12.34 -6.89
CA ASP A 309 23.74 -13.68 -7.41
C ASP A 309 24.29 -14.57 -6.27
N LYS A 310 23.86 -15.83 -6.28
CA LYS A 310 24.33 -16.87 -5.36
C LYS A 310 25.85 -16.99 -5.32
#